data_AF-A0A6M3XQZ6-F1
#
_entry.id   AF-A0A6M3XQZ6-F1
#
_cell.length_a   1.000
_cell.length_b   1.000
_cell.length_c   1.000
_cell.angle_alpha   90.00
_cell.angle_beta   90.00
_cell.angle_gamma   90.00
#
_symmetry.space_group_name_H-M   'P 1'
#
loop_
_entity.id
_entity.type
_entity.pdbx_description
1 polymer ?
#
loop_
_entity_poly.entity_id
_entity_poly.type
_entity_poly.pdbx_seq_one_letter_code
_entity_poly.pdbx_strand_id
1 'polypeptide(L)' 'MEESVEAYIGSLFPNIKKWKYINHKKGEYPFQSAVDLWKQGLLVSFDGTKYRLHGGEKADILWVNVLTAP' A
#
# COMPACT_ATOMS: atom_id res chain seq x y z
N MET A 1 -1.57 -7.74 -1.74
CA MET A 1 -0.12 -7.64 -2.06
C MET A 1 0.06 -6.86 -3.35
N GLU A 2 -0.71 -7.15 -4.39
CA GLU A 2 -0.75 -6.38 -5.65
C GLU A 2 -0.81 -4.86 -5.42
N GLU A 3 -1.75 -4.39 -4.59
CA GLU A 3 -1.88 -2.96 -4.26
C GLU A 3 -0.60 -2.31 -3.68
N SER A 4 0.15 -3.03 -2.84
CA SER A 4 1.40 -2.50 -2.25
C SER A 4 2.54 -2.42 -3.28
N VAL A 5 2.58 -3.37 -4.22
CA VAL A 5 3.56 -3.40 -5.31
C VAL A 5 3.24 -2.29 -6.30
N GLU A 6 1.97 -2.14 -6.67
CA GLU A 6 1.50 -1.06 -7.53
C GLU A 6 1.77 0.33 -6.94
N ALA A 7 1.56 0.50 -5.63
CA ALA A 7 1.90 1.73 -4.92
C ALA A 7 3.41 2.00 -4.94
N TYR A 8 4.26 0.98 -4.79
CA TYR A 8 5.69 1.17 -4.92
C TYR A 8 6.09 1.54 -6.36
N ILE A 9 5.60 0.79 -7.35
CA ILE A 9 5.86 1.04 -8.77
C ILE A 9 5.40 2.44 -9.18
N GLY A 10 4.22 2.87 -8.73
CA GLY A 10 3.69 4.20 -9.05
C GLY A 10 4.57 5.33 -8.53
N SER A 11 5.28 5.13 -7.41
CA SER A 11 6.24 6.11 -6.87
C SER A 11 7.44 6.36 -7.79
N LEU A 12 7.74 5.42 -8.71
CA LEU A 12 8.82 5.55 -9.70
C LEU A 12 8.46 6.49 -10.86
N PHE A 13 7.22 6.98 -10.94
CA PHE A 13 6.74 7.86 -11.99
C PHE A 13 6.38 9.27 -11.46
N PRO A 14 7.37 10.07 -10.99
CA PRO A 14 7.12 11.36 -10.32
C PRO A 14 6.48 12.44 -11.22
N ASN A 15 6.47 12.20 -12.54
CA ASN A 15 5.88 13.10 -13.52
C ASN A 15 4.36 12.92 -13.67
N ILE A 16 3.77 11.85 -13.11
CA ILE A 16 2.32 11.68 -13.07
C ILE A 16 1.73 12.62 -12.03
N LYS A 17 1.02 13.66 -12.49
CA LYS A 17 0.40 14.68 -11.61
C LYS A 17 -1.07 14.42 -11.29
N LYS A 18 -1.71 13.48 -11.99
CA LYS A 18 -3.12 13.09 -11.82
C LYS A 18 -3.25 11.59 -11.92
N TRP A 19 -3.76 10.96 -10.87
CA TRP A 19 -4.04 9.53 -10.80
C TRP A 19 -5.50 9.26 -11.15
N LYS A 20 -5.77 8.26 -11.98
CA LYS A 20 -7.13 7.91 -12.41
C LYS A 20 -7.92 7.37 -11.21
N TYR A 21 -9.19 7.72 -11.09
CA TYR A 21 -10.12 7.25 -10.04
C TYR A 21 -9.76 7.62 -8.60
N ILE A 22 -8.72 8.40 -8.38
CA ILE A 22 -8.28 8.84 -7.05
C ILE A 22 -8.56 10.33 -6.90
N ASN A 23 -9.37 10.69 -5.89
CA ASN A 23 -9.55 12.08 -5.49
C ASN A 23 -8.46 12.45 -4.47
N HIS A 24 -7.34 12.98 -4.96
CA HIS A 24 -6.20 13.38 -4.15
C HIS A 24 -5.60 14.69 -4.67
N LYS A 25 -4.85 15.39 -3.81
CA LYS A 25 -4.27 16.68 -4.15
C LYS A 25 -3.33 16.54 -5.36
N LYS A 26 -3.52 17.43 -6.35
CA LYS A 26 -2.73 17.42 -7.59
C LYS A 26 -1.25 17.59 -7.27
N GLY A 27 -0.41 16.73 -7.84
CA GLY A 27 1.03 16.77 -7.66
C GLY A 27 1.55 16.07 -6.39
N GLU A 28 0.67 15.62 -5.50
CA GLU A 28 1.02 14.74 -4.40
C GLU A 28 0.79 13.27 -4.80
N TYR A 29 1.63 12.37 -4.28
CA TYR A 29 1.51 10.95 -4.57
C TYR A 29 0.53 10.29 -3.59
N PRO A 30 -0.62 9.77 -4.04
CA PRO A 30 -1.69 9.33 -3.15
C PRO A 30 -1.37 8.11 -2.30
N PHE A 31 -0.35 7.32 -2.69
CA PHE A 31 -0.01 6.06 -2.03
C PHE A 31 1.32 6.14 -1.26
N GLN A 32 1.73 7.34 -0.84
CA GLN A 32 3.00 7.56 -0.15
C GLN A 32 3.14 6.71 1.13
N SER A 33 2.05 6.49 1.87
CA SER A 33 2.06 5.65 3.08
C SER A 33 2.49 4.20 2.78
N ALA A 34 2.04 3.62 1.66
CA ALA A 34 2.45 2.28 1.26
C ALA A 34 3.92 2.23 0.81
N VAL A 35 4.41 3.29 0.17
CA VAL A 35 5.84 3.44 -0.19
C VAL A 35 6.71 3.51 1.07
N ASP A 36 6.28 4.25 2.07
CA ASP A 36 7.03 4.41 3.32
C ASP A 36 7.10 3.09 4.11
N LEU A 37 6.01 2.31 4.10
CA LEU A 37 6.00 0.95 4.64
C LEU A 37 6.95 0.04 3.85
N TRP A 38 6.89 0.07 2.52
CA TRP A 38 7.76 -0.73 1.66
C TRP A 38 9.25 -0.47 1.95
N LYS A 39 9.64 0.80 2.10
CA LYS A 39 11.02 1.19 2.44
C LYS A 39 11.47 0.71 3.82
N GLN A 40 10.53 0.41 4.73
CA GLN A 40 10.81 -0.19 6.03
C GLN A 40 10.84 -1.73 5.99
N GLY A 41 10.69 -2.34 4.81
CA GLY A 41 10.56 -3.79 4.66
C GLY A 41 9.21 -4.33 5.14
N LEU A 42 8.18 -3.46 5.17
CA LEU A 42 6.83 -3.80 5.56
C LEU A 42 5.92 -3.86 4.34
N LEU A 43 5.02 -4.83 4.32
CA LEU A 43 4.15 -5.11 3.17
C LEU A 43 2.71 -5.29 3.62
N VAL A 44 1.78 -4.53 3.03
CA VAL A 44 0.35 -4.64 3.35
C VAL A 44 -0.33 -5.58 2.37
N SER A 45 -1.21 -6.45 2.86
CA SER A 45 -2.07 -7.27 2.01
C SER A 45 -3.52 -7.27 2.48
N PHE A 46 -4.44 -7.30 1.52
CA PHE A 46 -5.88 -7.44 1.73
C PHE A 46 -6.39 -8.53 0.79
N ASP A 47 -7.32 -9.38 1.28
CA ASP A 47 -7.94 -10.46 0.50
C ASP A 47 -9.47 -10.30 0.35
N GLY A 48 -10.00 -9.10 0.62
CA GLY A 48 -11.44 -8.85 0.65
C GLY A 48 -12.07 -9.02 2.04
N THR A 49 -11.41 -9.71 2.97
CA THR A 49 -11.94 -9.94 4.32
C THR A 49 -10.96 -9.54 5.43
N LYS A 50 -9.65 -9.63 5.19
CA LYS A 50 -8.62 -9.42 6.21
C LYS A 50 -7.49 -8.56 5.70
N TYR A 51 -7.14 -7.54 6.46
CA TYR A 51 -5.90 -6.79 6.32
C TYR A 51 -4.79 -7.49 7.08
N ARG A 52 -3.61 -7.57 6.48
CA ARG A 52 -2.39 -8.12 7.08
C ARG A 52 -1.23 -7.16 6.84
N LEU A 53 -0.42 -6.98 7.88
CA LEU A 53 0.88 -6.35 7.77
C LEU A 53 1.95 -7.43 7.87
N HIS A 54 2.78 -7.52 6.83
CA HIS A 54 3.89 -8.44 6.72
C HIS A 54 5.20 -7.71 6.98
N GLY A 55 6.21 -8.41 7.49
CA GLY A 55 7.57 -7.89 7.60
C GLY A 55 8.62 -8.96 7.84
N GLY A 56 9.89 -8.53 7.83
CA GLY A 56 11.04 -9.43 7.92
C GLY A 56 11.30 -10.20 6.63
N GLU A 57 12.44 -10.88 6.57
CA GLU A 57 12.93 -11.60 5.37
C GLU A 57 11.95 -12.69 4.89
N LYS A 58 11.18 -13.27 5.81
CA LYS A 58 10.20 -14.33 5.53
C LYS A 58 8.78 -13.82 5.29
N ALA A 59 8.58 -12.49 5.29
CA ALA A 59 7.26 -11.86 5.19
C ALA A 59 6.26 -12.37 6.25
N ASP A 60 6.75 -12.56 7.47
CA ASP A 60 5.94 -12.98 8.61
C ASP A 60 4.80 -11.99 8.86
N ILE A 61 3.66 -12.50 9.29
CA ILE A 61 2.50 -11.66 9.62
C ILE A 61 2.75 -11.03 10.98
N LEU A 62 3.00 -9.71 10.98
CA LEU A 62 3.21 -8.91 12.19
C LEU A 62 1.89 -8.45 12.79
N TRP A 63 0.85 -8.29 11.97
CA TRP A 63 -0.46 -7.85 12.42
C TRP A 63 -1.58 -8.30 11.47
N VAL A 64 -2.78 -8.53 12.02
CA VAL A 64 -3.99 -8.92 11.28
C VAL A 64 -5.18 -8.12 11.80
N ASN A 65 -6.05 -7.69 10.88
CA ASN A 65 -7.37 -7.19 11.20
C ASN A 65 -8.40 -7.77 10.22
N VAL A 66 -9.57 -8.11 10.75
CA VAL A 66 -10.69 -8.66 10.00
C VAL A 66 -11.66 -7.53 9.75
N LEU A 67 -12.02 -7.32 8.48
CA LEU A 67 -13.09 -6.42 8.10
C LEU A 67 -14.41 -7.02 8.61
N THR A 68 -14.85 -6.57 9.77
CA THR A 68 -16.20 -6.85 10.26
C THR A 68 -17.14 -5.85 9.65
N ALA A 69 -18.23 -6.32 9.03
CA ALA A 69 -19.32 -5.44 8.67
C ALA A 69 -19.85 -4.74 9.95
N PRO A 70 -20.19 -3.44 9.88
CA PRO A 70 -20.77 -2.72 11.01
C PRO A 70 -22.12 -3.31 11.45
#